data_AF-A0A922Y990-F1
#
_entry.id   AF-A0A922Y990-F1
#
_cell.length_a   1.000
_cell.length_b   1.000
_cell.length_c   1.000
_cell.angle_alpha   90.00
_cell.angle_beta   90.00
_cell.angle_gamma   90.00
#
_symmetry.space_group_name_H-M   'P 1'
#
loop_
_entity.id
_entity.type
_entity.pdbx_description
1 polymer ?
#
loop_
_entity_poly.entity_id
_entity_poly.type
_entity_poly.pdbx_seq_one_letter_code
_entity_poly.pdbx_strand_id
1 'polypeptide(L)'
;MKRFIIAATLAATAIAGPALAASDKFEMDVNYSAKKLSTTAGAEIEYEHIRKQIEDRCVAENSGLRVPRAYVEAFCVRKTMDSAVRTINSELLTQVHAERR
;
A
#
# COMPACT_ATOMS: atom_id res chain seq x y z
N MET A 1 -33.75 -9.03 25.73
CA MET A 1 -33.01 -8.01 24.94
C MET A 1 -32.04 -8.74 24.01
N LYS A 2 -32.37 -8.89 22.72
CA LYS A 2 -31.52 -9.57 21.74
C LYS A 2 -30.46 -8.57 21.24
N ARG A 3 -29.19 -8.85 21.54
CA ARG A 3 -28.04 -8.11 20.99
C ARG A 3 -27.84 -8.57 19.55
N PHE A 4 -28.19 -7.72 18.59
CA PHE A 4 -27.83 -7.92 17.19
C PHE A 4 -26.35 -7.58 17.03
N ILE A 5 -25.50 -8.59 16.91
CA ILE A 5 -24.13 -8.39 16.43
C ILE A 5 -24.27 -8.23 14.91
N ILE A 6 -24.27 -6.98 14.45
CA ILE A 6 -24.21 -6.67 13.02
C ILE A 6 -22.82 -7.09 12.55
N ALA A 7 -22.75 -8.19 11.82
CA ALA A 7 -21.56 -8.60 11.09
C ALA A 7 -21.25 -7.54 10.03
N ALA A 8 -20.15 -6.82 10.19
CA ALA A 8 -19.65 -5.91 9.17
C ALA A 8 -18.85 -6.71 8.13
N THR A 9 -19.50 -7.17 7.07
CA THR A 9 -18.84 -7.55 5.82
C THR A 9 -18.51 -6.27 5.07
N LEU A 10 -17.24 -5.84 5.11
CA LEU A 10 -16.74 -4.73 4.33
C LEU A 10 -16.00 -5.26 3.10
N ALA A 11 -16.53 -4.87 1.94
CA ALA A 11 -16.14 -5.30 0.61
C ALA A 11 -14.69 -4.96 0.29
N ALA A 12 -14.00 -5.87 -0.41
CA ALA A 12 -12.73 -5.60 -1.05
C ALA A 12 -12.95 -4.52 -2.13
N THR A 13 -12.40 -3.32 -1.92
CA THR A 13 -12.32 -2.29 -2.95
C THR A 13 -11.19 -2.65 -3.91
N ALA A 14 -11.53 -3.00 -5.15
CA ALA A 14 -10.55 -3.14 -6.23
C ALA A 14 -10.03 -1.75 -6.63
N ILE A 15 -8.72 -1.54 -6.55
CA ILE A 15 -8.00 -0.37 -7.05
C ILE A 15 -7.32 -0.82 -8.36
N ALA A 16 -8.09 -0.83 -9.44
CA ALA A 16 -7.66 -1.35 -10.73
C ALA A 16 -6.41 -0.67 -11.31
N GLY A 17 -5.57 -1.49 -11.95
CA GLY A 17 -4.65 -1.14 -13.05
C GLY A 17 -3.18 -1.48 -12.78
N PRO A 18 -2.37 -1.92 -13.78
CA PRO A 18 -0.91 -1.92 -13.71
C PRO A 18 -0.22 -1.14 -14.85
N ALA A 19 1.11 -1.03 -14.70
CA ALA A 19 2.15 -0.51 -15.61
C ALA A 19 2.46 0.99 -15.46
N LEU A 20 3.71 1.33 -15.13
CA LEU A 20 4.62 1.79 -16.18
C LEU A 20 6.00 2.28 -15.70
N ALA A 21 7.00 1.96 -16.54
CA ALA A 21 8.26 2.68 -16.66
C ALA A 21 8.18 3.92 -17.58
N ALA A 22 6.99 4.33 -18.06
CA ALA A 22 6.77 5.48 -18.94
C ALA A 22 5.38 6.19 -18.88
N SER A 23 4.53 5.93 -17.88
CA SER A 23 3.22 6.59 -17.71
C SER A 23 3.10 7.05 -16.28
N ASP A 24 2.55 8.24 -16.12
CA ASP A 24 2.30 8.93 -14.85
C ASP A 24 1.34 8.20 -13.88
N LYS A 25 0.95 6.96 -14.17
CA LYS A 25 -0.02 6.17 -13.40
C LYS A 25 0.51 4.76 -13.16
N PHE A 26 1.41 4.61 -12.18
CA PHE A 26 1.67 3.32 -11.53
C PHE A 26 0.43 2.99 -10.70
N GLU A 27 -0.46 2.18 -11.29
CA GLU A 27 -1.62 1.63 -10.60
C GLU A 27 -1.22 0.25 -10.03
N MET A 28 -1.68 -0.08 -8.83
CA MET A 28 -1.45 -1.38 -8.19
C MET A 28 -2.53 -1.61 -7.14
N ASP A 29 -3.18 -2.77 -7.19
CA ASP A 29 -4.02 -3.24 -6.11
C ASP A 29 -3.16 -3.53 -4.87
N VAL A 30 -3.47 -2.86 -3.77
CA VAL A 30 -2.85 -3.12 -2.48
C VAL A 30 -3.86 -3.84 -1.61
N ASN A 31 -3.54 -5.05 -1.16
CA ASN A 31 -4.33 -5.73 -0.17
C ASN A 31 -4.00 -5.18 1.22
N TYR A 32 -5.02 -4.78 1.98
CA TYR A 32 -4.86 -4.34 3.35
C TYR A 32 -6.10 -4.66 4.18
N SER A 33 -5.93 -4.74 5.50
CA SER A 33 -7.02 -4.97 6.45
C SER A 33 -7.43 -3.67 7.15
N ALA A 34 -8.56 -3.09 6.75
CA ALA A 34 -9.15 -1.93 7.43
C ALA A 34 -9.35 -2.16 8.95
N LYS A 35 -9.63 -3.40 9.37
CA LYS A 35 -9.72 -3.75 10.80
C LYS A 35 -8.40 -3.55 11.53
N LYS A 36 -7.28 -3.89 10.93
CA LYS A 36 -5.96 -3.69 11.55
C LYS A 36 -5.55 -2.22 11.54
N LEU A 37 -6.04 -1.42 10.58
CA LEU A 37 -5.86 0.03 10.59
C LEU A 37 -6.59 0.76 11.72
N SER A 38 -7.37 0.06 12.56
CA SER A 38 -8.04 0.66 13.72
C SER A 38 -7.19 0.69 14.99
N THR A 39 -5.96 0.16 14.96
CA THR A 39 -5.03 0.19 16.10
C THR A 39 -3.62 0.51 15.60
N THR A 40 -2.80 1.15 16.44
CA THR A 40 -1.43 1.52 16.06
C THR A 40 -0.60 0.30 15.66
N ALA A 41 -0.60 -0.75 16.50
CA ALA A 41 0.11 -1.99 16.21
C ALA A 41 -0.38 -2.67 14.92
N GLY A 42 -1.69 -2.61 14.64
CA GLY A 42 -2.23 -3.15 13.39
C GLY A 42 -1.87 -2.31 12.17
N ALA A 43 -1.82 -0.98 12.31
CA ALA A 43 -1.39 -0.07 11.25
C ALA A 43 0.10 -0.26 10.91
N GLU A 44 0.96 -0.53 11.91
CA GLU A 44 2.36 -0.88 11.67
C GLU A 44 2.53 -2.18 10.88
N ILE A 45 1.75 -3.21 11.25
CA ILE A 45 1.75 -4.50 10.54
C ILE A 45 1.27 -4.32 9.10
N GLU A 46 0.20 -3.57 8.89
CA GLU A 46 -0.34 -3.33 7.55
C GLU A 46 0.57 -2.42 6.73
N TYR A 47 1.25 -1.45 7.33
CA TYR A 47 2.25 -0.63 6.64
C TYR A 47 3.34 -1.50 6.01
N GLU A 48 3.91 -2.44 6.77
CA GLU A 48 4.92 -3.37 6.25
C GLU A 48 4.34 -4.32 5.20
N HIS A 49 3.09 -4.77 5.38
CA HIS A 49 2.43 -5.62 4.40
C HIS A 49 2.22 -4.91 3.05
N ILE A 50 1.79 -3.66 3.09
CA ILE A 50 1.60 -2.79 1.91
C ILE A 50 2.95 -2.51 1.25
N ARG A 51 3.95 -2.12 2.06
CA ARG A 51 5.30 -1.84 1.59
C ARG A 51 5.90 -3.03 0.85
N LYS A 52 5.77 -4.24 1.40
CA LYS A 52 6.28 -5.46 0.75
C LYS A 52 5.62 -5.73 -0.59
N GLN A 53 4.29 -5.59 -0.69
CA GLN A 53 3.58 -5.73 -1.97
C GLN A 53 4.12 -4.73 -3.00
N ILE A 54 4.36 -3.49 -2.58
CA ILE A 54 4.91 -2.45 -3.44
C ILE A 54 6.35 -2.77 -3.86
N GLU A 55 7.20 -3.21 -2.94
CA GLU A 55 8.57 -3.64 -3.20
C GLU A 55 8.62 -4.77 -4.24
N ASP A 56 7.84 -5.83 -4.03
CA ASP A 56 7.78 -6.98 -4.95
C ASP A 56 7.38 -6.54 -6.38
N ARG A 57 6.40 -5.63 -6.49
CA ARG A 57 5.95 -5.11 -7.78
C ARG A 57 6.95 -4.15 -8.39
N CYS A 58 7.56 -3.26 -7.62
CA CYS A 58 8.62 -2.37 -8.10
C CYS A 58 9.83 -3.17 -8.62
N VAL A 59 10.24 -4.25 -7.96
CA VAL A 59 11.32 -5.12 -8.43
C VAL A 59 10.94 -5.82 -9.74
N ALA A 60 9.72 -6.37 -9.81
CA ALA A 60 9.24 -7.04 -11.03
C ALA A 60 9.22 -6.10 -12.24
N GLU A 61 8.70 -4.88 -12.07
CA GLU A 61 8.60 -3.87 -13.14
C GLU A 61 9.97 -3.35 -13.61
N ASN A 62 10.95 -3.26 -12.70
CA ASN A 62 12.30 -2.77 -13.01
C ASN A 62 13.30 -3.88 -13.36
N SER A 63 12.85 -5.14 -13.38
CA SER A 63 13.69 -6.31 -13.63
C SER A 63 14.34 -6.36 -15.02
N GLY A 64 13.84 -5.57 -15.99
CA GLY A 64 14.40 -5.45 -17.34
C GLY A 64 15.34 -4.26 -17.55
N LEU A 65 15.47 -3.37 -16.57
CA LEU A 65 16.22 -2.12 -16.73
C LEU A 65 17.74 -2.31 -16.58
N ARG A 66 18.51 -1.61 -17.43
CA ARG A 66 19.98 -1.55 -17.41
C ARG A 66 20.55 -0.39 -16.57
N VAL A 67 19.72 0.26 -15.76
CA VAL A 67 20.12 1.38 -14.86
C VAL A 67 20.32 0.89 -13.42
N PRO A 68 20.93 1.70 -12.53
CA PRO A 68 21.12 1.32 -11.12
C PRO A 68 19.79 1.00 -10.43
N ARG A 69 19.49 -0.29 -10.29
CA ARG A 69 18.19 -0.80 -9.82
C ARG A 69 17.78 -0.25 -8.47
N ALA A 70 18.72 -0.20 -7.53
CA ALA A 70 18.44 0.21 -6.16
C ALA A 70 17.82 1.62 -6.06
N TYR A 71 18.27 2.57 -6.87
CA TYR A 71 17.74 3.93 -6.82
C TYR A 71 16.34 4.02 -7.45
N VAL A 72 16.12 3.33 -8.57
CA VAL A 72 14.83 3.31 -9.27
C VAL A 72 13.78 2.56 -8.46
N GLU A 73 14.16 1.42 -7.86
CA GLU A 73 13.30 0.64 -6.97
C GLU A 73 12.94 1.44 -5.72
N ALA A 74 13.91 2.07 -5.04
CA ALA A 74 13.64 2.90 -3.87
C ALA A 74 12.73 4.10 -4.20
N PHE A 75 12.93 4.73 -5.36
CA PHE A 75 12.07 5.81 -5.83
C PHE A 75 10.63 5.32 -6.11
N CYS A 76 10.51 4.17 -6.79
CA CYS A 76 9.22 3.52 -7.06
C CYS A 76 8.48 3.23 -5.75
N VAL A 77 9.15 2.56 -4.80
CA VAL A 77 8.55 2.21 -3.51
C VAL A 77 8.07 3.44 -2.76
N ARG A 78 8.90 4.48 -2.67
CA ARG A 78 8.53 5.71 -1.97
C ARG A 78 7.31 6.39 -2.59
N LYS A 79 7.33 6.61 -3.91
CA LYS A 79 6.24 7.29 -4.62
C LYS A 79 4.92 6.49 -4.52
N THR A 80 5.00 5.18 -4.62
CA THR A 80 3.83 4.31 -4.53
C THR A 80 3.30 4.22 -3.10
N MET A 81 4.18 4.16 -2.08
CA MET A 81 3.77 4.23 -0.68
C MET A 81 3.05 5.53 -0.36
N ASP A 82 3.59 6.68 -0.79
CA ASP A 82 2.96 7.99 -0.64
C ASP A 82 1.54 8.00 -1.25
N SER A 83 1.39 7.44 -2.45
CA SER A 83 0.11 7.35 -3.15
C SER A 83 -0.87 6.41 -2.44
N ALA A 84 -0.41 5.24 -2.00
CA ALA A 84 -1.22 4.23 -1.33
C ALA A 84 -1.76 4.75 -0.01
N VAL A 85 -0.90 5.36 0.83
CA VAL A 85 -1.29 5.94 2.12
C VAL A 85 -2.32 7.05 1.92
N ARG A 86 -2.10 7.96 0.95
CA ARG A 86 -3.05 9.03 0.62
C ARG A 86 -4.40 8.48 0.15
N THR A 87 -4.40 7.41 -0.63
CA THR A 87 -5.62 6.78 -1.16
C THR A 87 -6.39 6.03 -0.09
N ILE A 88 -5.70 5.29 0.79
CA ILE A 88 -6.30 4.56 1.90
C ILE A 88 -6.86 5.53 2.96
N ASN A 89 -6.23 6.70 3.12
CA ASN A 89 -6.70 7.80 3.96
C ASN A 89 -7.01 7.38 5.41
N SER A 90 -6.16 6.54 6.00
CA SER A 90 -6.21 6.15 7.41
C SER A 90 -5.26 7.02 8.23
N GLU A 91 -5.74 7.59 9.33
CA GLU A 91 -4.94 8.42 10.24
C GLU A 91 -3.73 7.67 10.80
N LEU A 92 -3.96 6.47 11.37
CA LEU A 92 -2.90 5.65 11.95
C LEU A 92 -1.89 5.18 10.90
N LEU A 93 -2.36 4.81 9.70
CA LEU A 93 -1.45 4.44 8.60
C LEU A 93 -0.62 5.64 8.13
N THR A 94 -1.23 6.83 8.08
CA THR A 94 -0.55 8.08 7.72
C THR A 94 0.51 8.45 8.75
N GLN A 95 0.20 8.28 10.04
CA GLN A 95 1.16 8.50 11.12
C GLN A 95 2.36 7.55 11.01
N VAL A 96 2.12 6.24 10.87
CA VAL A 96 3.19 5.25 10.70
C VAL A 96 4.04 5.57 9.47
N HIS A 97 3.41 5.99 8.37
CA HIS A 97 4.14 6.39 7.17
C HIS A 97 5.05 7.61 7.41
N ALA A 98 4.56 8.62 8.12
CA ALA A 98 5.34 9.82 8.44
C ALA A 98 6.56 9.51 9.32
N GLU A 99 6.44 8.54 10.24
CA GLU A 99 7.53 8.11 11.13
C GLU A 99 8.62 7.30 10.41
N ARG A 100 8.30 6.67 9.27
CA ARG A 100 9.19 5.75 8.54
C ARG A 100 9.68 6.27 7.19
N ARG A 101 9.31 7.51 6.83
CA ARG A 101 9.69 8.18 5.58
C ARG A 101 11.14 8.67 5.62
#